data_AF-X1JSF0-F1
#
_entry.id   AF-X1JSF0-F1
#
_cell.length_a   1.000
_cell.length_b   1.000
_cell.length_c   1.000
_cell.angle_alpha   90.00
_cell.angle_beta   90.00
_cell.angle_gamma   90.00
#
_symmetry.space_group_name_H-M   'P 1'
#
loop_
_entity.id
_entity.type
_entity.pdbx_description
1 polymer ?
#
loop_
_entity_poly.entity_id
_entity_poly.type
_entity_poly.pdbx_seq_one_letter_code
_entity_poly.pdbx_strand_id
1 'polypeptide(L)' 'MLPTYPLIPIRLYSDNKKTSIIEALMDSGSDMVHINKDIVDYLNLPIGEKIESSGMGGKYITYNTKVG' A
#
# COMPACT_ATOMS: atom_id res chain seq x y z
N MET A 1 -28.12 -3.49 4.81
CA MET A 1 -27.22 -2.96 3.76
C MET A 1 -25.89 -3.66 3.91
N LEU A 2 -25.28 -4.11 2.81
CA LEU A 2 -23.88 -4.54 2.86
C LEU A 2 -23.02 -3.30 3.17
N PRO A 3 -22.00 -3.39 4.03
CA PRO A 3 -21.11 -2.28 4.28
C PRO A 3 -20.42 -1.88 2.96
N THR A 4 -20.58 -0.62 2.57
CA THR A 4 -19.84 -0.03 1.44
C THR A 4 -18.49 0.42 1.97
N TYR A 5 -17.42 -0.18 1.48
CA TYR A 5 -16.06 0.27 1.81
C TYR A 5 -15.79 1.63 1.14
N PRO A 6 -15.09 2.55 1.84
CA PRO A 6 -14.74 3.86 1.30
C PRO A 6 -13.56 3.73 0.31
N LEU A 7 -13.85 3.17 -0.86
CA LEU A 7 -12.87 2.99 -1.94
C LEU A 7 -12.76 4.26 -2.79
N ILE A 8 -11.53 4.64 -3.13
CA ILE A 8 -11.24 5.76 -4.04
C ILE A 8 -10.37 5.28 -5.21
N PRO A 9 -10.61 5.77 -6.45
CA PRO A 9 -9.73 5.48 -7.56
C PRO A 9 -8.43 6.27 -7.42
N ILE A 10 -7.30 5.58 -7.47
CA ILE A 10 -5.96 6.19 -7.41
C ILE A 10 -5.10 5.72 -8.58
N ARG A 11 -4.02 6.46 -8.83
CA ARG A 11 -2.93 6.06 -9.71
C ARG A 11 -1.61 6.40 -9.04
N LEU A 12 -0.71 5.42 -8.98
CA LEU A 12 0.62 5.56 -8.39
C LEU A 12 1.66 5.80 -9.49
N TYR A 13 2.67 6.61 -9.17
CA TYR A 13 3.70 7.04 -10.10
C TYR A 13 5.08 6.89 -9.45
N SER A 14 6.06 6.46 -10.23
CA SER A 14 7.47 6.45 -9.86
C SER A 14 8.32 6.55 -11.12
N ASP A 15 9.26 7.50 -11.13
CA ASP A 15 10.10 7.82 -12.29
C ASP A 15 9.28 7.93 -13.59
N ASN A 16 9.50 6.99 -14.53
CA ASN A 16 8.85 6.93 -15.83
C ASN A 16 7.71 5.89 -15.90
N LYS A 17 7.28 5.35 -14.75
CA LYS A 17 6.23 4.31 -14.65
C LYS A 17 5.00 4.82 -13.93
N LYS A 18 3.85 4.30 -14.32
CA LYS A 18 2.56 4.56 -13.67
C LYS A 18 1.69 3.32 -13.69
N THR A 19 0.90 3.11 -12.64
CA THR A 19 -0.08 2.03 -12.62
C THR A 19 -1.29 2.36 -13.52
N SER A 20 -2.10 1.34 -13.83
CA SER A 20 -3.50 1.56 -14.17
C SER A 20 -4.24 2.23 -13.00
N ILE A 21 -5.46 2.70 -13.23
CA ILE A 21 -6.32 3.15 -12.12
C ILE A 21 -6.68 1.91 -11.29
N ILE A 22 -6.45 2.00 -9.99
CA ILE A 22 -6.78 0.95 -9.01
C ILE A 22 -7.65 1.56 -7.90
N GLU A 23 -8.41 0.73 -7.21
CA GLU A 23 -9.18 1.15 -6.03
C GLU A 23 -8.30 1.05 -4.78
N ALA A 24 -8.28 2.10 -3.97
CA ALA A 24 -7.63 2.13 -2.67
C ALA A 24 -8.66 2.37 -1.56
N LEU A 25 -8.45 1.72 -0.42
CA LEU A 25 -9.29 1.88 0.76
C LEU A 25 -8.86 3.11 1.57
N MET A 26 -9.81 4.02 1.85
CA MET A 26 -9.59 5.07 2.85
C MET A 26 -9.73 4.48 4.26
N ASP A 27 -8.63 3.97 4.78
CA ASP A 27 -8.57 3.32 6.09
C ASP A 27 -7.98 4.25 7.16
N SER A 28 -8.84 4.92 7.93
CA SER A 28 -8.41 5.76 9.05
C SER A 28 -7.84 4.96 10.23
N GLY A 29 -7.96 3.63 10.22
CA GLY A 29 -7.37 2.74 11.23
C GLY A 29 -5.94 2.33 10.90
N SER A 30 -5.42 2.70 9.73
CA SER A 30 -4.05 2.42 9.33
C SER A 30 -3.14 3.62 9.56
N ASP A 31 -2.03 3.41 10.26
CA ASP A 31 -1.02 4.46 10.51
C ASP A 31 -0.20 4.80 9.24
N MET A 32 -0.26 3.94 8.22
CA MET A 32 0.53 4.08 7.01
C MET A 32 -0.21 3.57 5.77
N VAL A 33 0.30 3.95 4.59
CA VAL A 33 -0.20 3.46 3.31
C VAL A 33 0.39 2.08 3.03
N HIS A 34 -0.46 1.09 2.79
CA HIS A 34 -0.06 -0.23 2.36
C HIS A 34 -0.23 -0.38 0.84
N ILE A 35 0.80 -0.91 0.19
CA ILE A 35 0.81 -1.15 -1.26
C ILE A 35 1.23 -2.61 -1.49
N ASN A 36 0.60 -3.27 -2.45
CA ASN A 36 0.93 -4.65 -2.81
C ASN A 36 2.37 -4.75 -3.34
N LYS A 37 3.06 -5.85 -3.01
CA LYS A 37 4.42 -6.13 -3.48
C LYS A 37 4.54 -6.05 -5.00
N ASP A 38 3.56 -6.53 -5.75
CA ASP A 38 3.58 -6.48 -7.22
C ASP A 38 3.60 -5.05 -7.76
N ILE A 39 2.93 -4.11 -7.08
CA ILE A 39 2.95 -2.68 -7.45
C ILE A 39 4.32 -2.07 -7.12
N VAL A 40 4.88 -2.42 -5.96
CA VAL A 40 6.24 -2.00 -5.54
C VAL A 40 7.26 -2.47 -6.58
N ASP A 41 7.23 -3.75 -6.95
CA ASP A 41 8.14 -4.35 -7.91
C ASP A 41 7.92 -3.76 -9.32
N TYR A 42 6.67 -3.56 -9.74
CA TYR A 42 6.34 -2.93 -11.03
C TYR A 42 6.90 -1.51 -11.13
N LEU A 43 6.67 -0.69 -10.10
CA LEU A 43 7.13 0.70 -10.03
C LEU A 43 8.62 0.82 -9.71
N ASN A 44 9.33 -0.28 -9.43
CA ASN A 44 10.71 -0.28 -8.94
C ASN A 44 10.91 0.62 -7.70
N LEU A 45 9.92 0.64 -6.79
CA LEU A 45 10.03 1.47 -5.59
C LEU A 45 11.15 0.94 -4.68
N PRO A 46 11.90 1.83 -4.00
CA PRO A 46 12.91 1.40 -3.04
C PRO A 46 12.24 0.59 -1.93
N ILE A 47 12.87 -0.51 -1.55
CA ILE A 47 12.44 -1.34 -0.42
C ILE A 47 13.33 -0.98 0.76
N GLY A 48 12.72 -0.37 1.78
CA GLY A 48 13.42 0.04 2.99
C GLY A 48 13.56 -1.11 3.99
N GLU A 49 13.45 -0.78 5.27
CA GLU A 49 13.71 -1.71 6.35
C GLU A 49 12.60 -2.76 6.47
N LYS A 50 13.00 -4.03 6.58
CA LYS A 50 12.09 -5.12 6.91
C LYS A 50 11.68 -5.00 8.38
N ILE A 51 10.39 -4.81 8.64
CA ILE A 51 9.84 -4.71 9.99
C ILE A 51 8.76 -5.77 10.24
N GLU A 52 8.56 -6.12 11.51
CA GLU A 52 7.45 -6.96 11.94
C GLU A 52 6.26 -6.06 12.31
N SER A 53 5.15 -6.21 11.60
CA SER A 53 3.89 -5.51 11.84
C SER A 53 2.89 -6.46 12.48
N SER A 54 1.87 -5.91 13.15
CA SER A 54 0.78 -6.68 13.77
C SER A 54 -0.55 -6.16 13.27
N GLY A 55 -1.51 -7.08 13.07
CA GLY A 55 -2.87 -6.76 12.68
C GLY A 55 -3.83 -7.79 13.27
N MET A 56 -5.11 -7.73 12.88
CA MET A 56 -6.13 -8.63 13.43
C MET A 56 -5.81 -10.13 13.20
N GLY A 57 -5.09 -10.46 12.12
CA GLY A 57 -4.68 -11.83 11.79
C GLY A 57 -3.37 -12.28 12.46
N GLY A 58 -2.76 -11.46 13.32
CA GLY A 58 -1.47 -11.73 13.94
C GLY A 58 -0.32 -10.93 13.33
N LYS A 59 0.90 -11.46 13.49
CA LYS A 59 2.14 -10.81 13.05
C LYS A 59 2.45 -11.10 11.59
N TYR A 60 2.94 -10.12 10.86
CA TYR A 60 3.33 -10.23 9.46
C TYR A 60 4.54 -9.36 9.15
N ILE A 61 5.23 -9.68 8.06
CA ILE A 61 6.38 -8.91 7.61
C ILE A 61 5.90 -7.79 6.69
N THR A 62 6.36 -6.57 6.96
CA THR A 62 6.25 -5.44 6.04
C THR A 62 7.63 -4.84 5.76
N TYR A 63 7.69 -3.98 4.75
CA TYR A 63 8.88 -3.22 4.42
C TYR A 63 8.51 -1.74 4.53
N ASN A 64 9.13 -1.05 5.47
CA ASN A 64 8.91 0.37 5.67
C ASN A 64 9.87 1.15 4.77
N THR A 65 9.30 1.81 3.77
CA THR A 65 10.02 2.70 2.88
C THR A 65 9.59 4.13 3.16
N LYS A 66 10.55 5.00 3.49
CA LYS A 66 10.32 6.46 3.44
C LYS A 66 10.28 6.89 1.98
N VAL A 67 9.11 7.33 1.53
CA VAL A 67 8.90 8.00 0.24
C VAL A 67 8.73 9.50 0.52
N GLY A 68 9.70 10.31 0.10
CA GLY A 68 9.77 11.75 0.38
C GLY A 68 11.13 12.31 0.02
#